data_AF-A0A2W7C6F0-F1
#
_entry.id   AF-A0A2W7C6F0-F1
#
_cell.length_a   1.000
_cell.length_b   1.000
_cell.length_c   1.000
_cell.angle_alpha   90.00
_cell.angle_beta   90.00
_cell.angle_gamma   90.00
#
_symmetry.space_group_name_H-M   'P 1'
#
loop_
_entity.id
_entity.type
_entity.pdbx_description
1 polymer ?
#
loop_
_entity_poly.entity_id
_entity_poly.type
_entity_poly.pdbx_seq_one_letter_code
_entity_poly.pdbx_strand_id
1 'polypeptide(L)'
;VQVVGSWLVAVQGWERVFWEGGFGTELNLAGWAQKLSGKPAITVGSVTLKRDVIDSRGGSGSEAADNLPLLFEMMARGDFDFVAVGRALIANPSWPQNVRDGQPIQPFLESALAQLS
;
A
#
# COMPACT_ATOMS: atom_id res chain seq x y z
N VAL A 1 8.28 -9.79 -7.11
CA VAL A 1 9.48 -9.23 -6.45
C VAL A 1 10.39 -8.70 -7.55
N GLN A 2 10.63 -7.40 -7.59
CA GLN A 2 11.55 -6.74 -8.50
C GLN A 2 12.68 -6.12 -7.67
N VAL A 3 13.91 -6.40 -8.05
CA VAL A 3 15.07 -5.74 -7.44
C VAL A 3 15.30 -4.43 -8.20
N VAL A 4 15.20 -3.30 -7.51
CA VAL A 4 15.41 -1.97 -8.11
C VAL A 4 16.87 -1.58 -7.85
N GLY A 5 17.74 -1.91 -8.81
CA GLY A 5 19.18 -1.71 -8.68
C GLY A 5 19.83 -2.59 -7.60
N SER A 6 21.09 -2.34 -7.24
CA SER A 6 21.81 -3.17 -6.28
C SER A 6 21.32 -3.06 -4.83
N TRP A 7 20.53 -2.04 -4.49
CA TRP A 7 20.33 -1.60 -3.10
C TRP A 7 18.91 -1.76 -2.54
N LEU A 8 17.91 -2.08 -3.37
CA LEU A 8 16.50 -2.04 -2.94
C LEU A 8 15.71 -3.20 -3.53
N VAL A 9 14.83 -3.80 -2.72
CA VAL A 9 13.88 -4.80 -3.19
C VAL A 9 12.47 -4.21 -3.16
N ALA A 10 11.86 -4.05 -4.33
CA ALA A 10 10.48 -3.66 -4.47
C ALA A 10 9.62 -4.90 -4.68
N VAL A 11 8.67 -5.15 -3.78
CA VAL A 11 7.71 -6.23 -3.95
C VAL A 11 6.43 -5.63 -4.52
N GLN A 12 6.28 -5.65 -5.85
CA GLN A 12 5.04 -5.29 -6.52
C GLN A 12 4.44 -6.51 -7.22
N GLY A 13 3.12 -6.66 -7.15
CA GLY A 13 2.36 -7.50 -8.09
C GLY A 13 1.24 -8.37 -7.52
N TRP A 14 1.30 -8.77 -6.24
CA TRP A 14 0.36 -9.77 -5.71
C TRP A 14 -0.24 -9.41 -4.35
N GLU A 15 0.43 -8.54 -3.60
CA GLU A 15 -0.07 -8.06 -2.32
C GLU A 15 -1.14 -7.00 -2.61
N ARG A 16 -2.41 -7.42 -2.55
CA ARG A 16 -3.56 -6.52 -2.73
C ARG A 16 -3.76 -5.65 -1.49
N VAL A 17 -3.19 -6.08 -0.37
CA VAL A 17 -3.45 -5.59 0.97
C VAL A 17 -2.18 -5.74 1.79
N PHE A 18 -1.61 -4.62 2.27
CA PHE A 18 -0.28 -4.62 2.91
C PHE A 18 -0.20 -5.41 4.22
N TRP A 19 -1.34 -5.65 4.89
CA TRP A 19 -1.40 -6.35 6.17
C TRP A 19 -1.64 -7.86 6.02
N GLU A 20 -1.69 -8.38 4.79
CA GLU A 20 -1.78 -9.82 4.58
C GLU A 20 -0.42 -10.48 4.76
N GLY A 21 -0.37 -11.35 5.76
CA GLY A 21 0.74 -12.24 5.99
C GLY A 21 1.07 -13.17 4.81
N GLY A 22 2.35 -13.34 4.53
CA GLY A 22 2.87 -14.31 3.57
C GLY A 22 3.24 -15.63 4.26
N PHE A 23 3.11 -16.74 3.53
CA PHE A 23 3.59 -18.07 3.95
C PHE A 23 3.06 -18.55 5.32
N GLY A 24 1.83 -18.15 5.70
CA GLY A 24 1.24 -18.53 6.99
C GLY A 24 1.82 -17.79 8.20
N THR A 25 2.49 -16.67 7.99
CA THR A 25 3.06 -15.81 9.04
C THR A 25 2.47 -14.41 8.95
N GLU A 26 2.54 -13.62 10.03
CA GLU A 26 2.14 -12.20 10.04
C GLU A 26 3.03 -11.31 9.16
N LEU A 27 4.18 -11.81 8.70
CA LEU A 27 5.12 -11.06 7.88
C LEU A 27 4.65 -11.06 6.43
N ASN A 28 4.39 -9.86 5.90
CA ASN A 28 3.98 -9.71 4.50
C ASN A 28 5.15 -9.97 3.53
N LEU A 29 4.89 -9.87 2.22
CA LEU A 29 5.91 -10.25 1.23
C LEU A 29 7.08 -9.27 1.19
N ALA A 30 6.84 -7.99 1.50
CA ALA A 30 7.91 -6.99 1.65
C ALA A 30 8.83 -7.35 2.83
N GLY A 31 8.27 -7.75 3.97
CA GLY A 31 9.05 -8.19 5.13
C GLY A 31 9.81 -9.48 4.89
N TRP A 32 9.23 -10.44 4.17
CA TRP A 32 9.98 -11.62 3.73
C TRP A 32 11.13 -11.25 2.80
N ALA A 33 10.90 -10.33 1.85
CA ALA A 33 11.93 -9.87 0.94
C ALA A 33 13.08 -9.17 1.69
N GLN A 34 12.78 -8.31 2.66
CA GLN A 34 13.78 -7.66 3.50
C GLN A 34 14.57 -8.69 4.31
N LYS A 35 13.87 -9.61 5.00
CA LYS A 35 14.49 -10.64 5.83
C LYS A 35 15.42 -11.56 5.05
N LEU A 36 15.03 -11.95 3.84
CA LEU A 36 15.81 -12.87 3.01
C LEU A 36 16.95 -12.18 2.26
N SER A 37 16.76 -10.93 1.83
CA SER A 37 17.76 -10.22 1.02
C SER A 37 18.71 -9.34 1.82
N GLY A 38 18.34 -8.97 3.05
CA GLY A 38 19.06 -7.98 3.87
C GLY A 38 19.02 -6.56 3.28
N LYS A 39 18.20 -6.33 2.25
CA LYS A 39 18.07 -5.04 1.57
C LYS A 39 16.79 -4.35 2.00
N PRO A 40 16.75 -3.01 1.97
CA PRO A 40 15.53 -2.27 2.18
C PRO A 40 14.37 -2.78 1.30
N ALA A 41 13.15 -2.70 1.83
CA ALA A 41 11.94 -3.17 1.17
C ALA A 41 10.84 -2.12 1.09
N ILE A 42 10.04 -2.20 0.03
CA ILE A 42 8.84 -1.38 -0.17
C ILE A 42 7.61 -2.29 -0.11
N THR A 43 6.65 -1.98 0.77
CA THR A 43 5.31 -2.60 0.75
C THR A 43 4.33 -1.80 -0.12
N VAL A 44 3.25 -2.45 -0.56
CA VAL A 44 2.19 -1.86 -1.37
C VAL A 44 0.87 -2.60 -1.12
N GLY A 45 -0.26 -1.93 -1.38
CA GLY A 45 -1.58 -2.56 -1.44
C GLY A 45 -2.55 -1.99 -0.42
N SER A 46 -3.67 -1.44 -0.91
CA SER A 46 -4.77 -0.90 -0.09
C SER A 46 -4.38 0.09 1.02
N VAL A 47 -3.29 0.85 0.86
CA VAL A 47 -2.92 1.92 1.79
C VAL A 47 -4.01 2.99 1.81
N THR A 48 -4.57 3.29 2.99
CA THR A 48 -5.72 4.20 3.23
C THR A 48 -7.00 3.87 2.47
N LEU A 49 -7.12 2.65 1.93
CA LEU A 49 -8.28 2.17 1.20
C LEU A 49 -8.74 0.82 1.79
N LYS A 50 -10.03 0.52 1.68
CA LYS A 50 -10.53 -0.82 1.99
C LYS A 50 -9.92 -1.84 1.02
N ARG A 51 -9.90 -3.12 1.44
CA ARG A 51 -9.50 -4.22 0.57
C ARG A 51 -10.22 -4.08 -0.76
N ASP A 52 -9.43 -4.15 -1.80
CA ASP A 52 -9.90 -4.04 -3.15
C ASP A 52 -10.65 -5.30 -3.56
N VAL A 53 -11.97 -5.29 -3.38
CA VAL A 53 -12.87 -6.29 -3.92
C VAL A 53 -13.05 -5.97 -5.40
N ILE A 54 -12.03 -6.28 -6.22
CA ILE A 54 -12.22 -6.42 -7.66
C ILE A 54 -13.00 -7.73 -7.86
N ASP A 55 -14.24 -7.77 -7.38
CA ASP A 55 -15.11 -8.92 -7.50
C ASP A 55 -16.35 -8.49 -8.28
N SER A 56 -16.30 -8.77 -9.58
CA SER A 56 -17.37 -9.30 -10.43
C SER A 56 -18.75 -8.61 -10.50
N ARG A 57 -19.01 -7.50 -9.79
CA ARG A 57 -20.31 -6.79 -9.78
C ARG A 57 -20.18 -5.27 -9.69
N GLY A 58 -19.60 -4.63 -10.71
CA GLY A 58 -19.95 -3.25 -11.09
C GLY A 58 -19.63 -2.09 -10.13
N GLY A 59 -18.83 -2.30 -9.07
CA GLY A 59 -18.36 -1.22 -8.20
C GLY A 59 -17.07 -0.58 -8.71
N SER A 60 -17.15 0.64 -9.23
CA SER A 60 -16.07 1.37 -9.91
C SER A 60 -15.20 2.21 -8.97
N GLY A 61 -14.76 1.65 -7.83
CA GLY A 61 -13.93 2.41 -6.87
C GLY A 61 -13.50 1.64 -5.62
N SER A 62 -12.70 2.30 -4.78
CA SER A 62 -12.25 1.79 -3.47
C SER A 62 -12.57 2.81 -2.39
N GLU A 63 -13.33 2.40 -1.38
CA GLU A 63 -13.64 3.25 -0.23
C GLU A 63 -12.39 3.55 0.61
N ALA A 64 -12.36 4.70 1.25
CA ALA A 64 -11.33 5.03 2.23
C ALA A 64 -11.39 4.10 3.45
N ALA A 65 -10.23 3.81 4.04
CA ALA A 65 -10.10 3.05 5.27
C ALA A 65 -9.04 3.68 6.18
N ASP A 66 -9.30 3.64 7.48
CA ASP A 66 -8.32 4.00 8.49
C ASP A 66 -7.46 2.79 8.84
N ASN A 67 -6.43 2.56 8.03
CA ASN A 67 -5.43 1.50 8.25
C ASN A 67 -4.01 2.04 8.48
N LEU A 68 -3.87 3.36 8.67
CA LEU A 68 -2.60 4.00 8.99
C LEU A 68 -2.01 3.54 10.33
N PRO A 69 -2.80 3.35 11.42
CA PRO A 69 -2.25 2.85 12.68
C PRO A 69 -1.54 1.50 12.52
N LEU A 70 -2.17 0.57 11.78
CA LEU A 70 -1.60 -0.74 11.48
C LEU A 70 -0.34 -0.63 10.59
N LEU A 71 -0.39 0.23 9.56
CA LEU A 71 0.77 0.47 8.71
C LEU A 71 1.97 0.97 9.51
N PHE A 72 1.75 1.93 10.42
CA PHE A 72 2.81 2.47 11.28
C PHE A 72 3.33 1.45 12.30
N GLU A 73 2.48 0.59 12.84
CA GLU A 73 2.91 -0.51 13.71
C GLU A 73 3.86 -1.46 12.98
N MET A 74 3.50 -1.87 11.75
CA MET A 74 4.34 -2.75 10.93
C MET A 74 5.67 -2.07 10.54
N MET A 75 5.64 -0.78 10.21
CA MET A 75 6.86 0.00 9.96
C MET A 75 7.74 0.09 11.21
N ALA A 76 7.16 0.33 12.38
CA ALA A 76 7.90 0.41 13.65
C ALA A 76 8.53 -0.93 14.05
N ARG A 77 7.93 -2.05 13.65
CA ARG A 77 8.51 -3.40 13.80
C ARG A 77 9.67 -3.66 12.84
N GLY A 78 9.83 -2.83 11.80
CA GLY A 78 10.87 -2.98 10.77
C GLY A 78 10.51 -4.01 9.71
N ASP A 79 9.22 -4.22 9.44
CA ASP A 79 8.78 -5.15 8.40
C ASP A 79 9.05 -4.63 6.97
N PHE A 80 9.21 -3.33 6.79
CA PHE A 80 9.56 -2.68 5.52
C PHE A 80 9.95 -1.22 5.79
N ASP A 81 10.75 -0.64 4.89
CA ASP A 81 11.28 0.72 5.05
C ASP A 81 10.43 1.77 4.35
N PHE A 82 9.76 1.39 3.27
CA PHE A 82 8.98 2.29 2.43
C PHE A 82 7.59 1.74 2.11
N VAL A 83 6.69 2.67 1.79
CA VAL A 83 5.31 2.36 1.39
C VAL A 83 5.05 2.99 0.03
N ALA A 84 4.65 2.18 -0.94
CA ALA A 84 4.14 2.67 -2.22
C ALA A 84 2.64 2.93 -2.12
N VAL A 85 2.22 4.13 -2.52
CA VAL A 85 0.82 4.55 -2.53
C VAL A 85 0.35 4.70 -3.98
N GLY A 86 -0.68 3.95 -4.36
CA GLY A 86 -1.24 3.96 -5.71
C GLY A 86 -2.54 4.77 -5.79
N ARG A 87 -3.68 4.08 -5.82
CA ARG A 87 -5.00 4.69 -6.05
C ARG A 87 -5.40 5.76 -5.03
N ALA A 88 -4.99 5.63 -3.78
CA ALA A 88 -5.22 6.67 -2.77
C ALA A 88 -4.53 7.98 -3.17
N LEU A 89 -3.33 7.91 -3.77
CA LEU A 89 -2.60 9.09 -4.24
C LEU A 89 -3.27 9.72 -5.48
N ILE A 90 -3.85 8.91 -6.36
CA ILE A 90 -4.62 9.41 -7.52
C ILE A 90 -5.84 10.24 -7.04
N ALA A 91 -6.58 9.74 -6.05
CA ALA A 91 -7.73 10.45 -5.50
C ALA A 91 -7.34 11.63 -4.58
N ASN A 92 -6.10 11.65 -4.09
CA ASN A 92 -5.62 12.63 -3.11
C ASN A 92 -4.19 13.08 -3.50
N PRO A 93 -4.01 14.05 -4.41
CA PRO A 93 -2.67 14.48 -4.83
C PRO A 93 -1.77 14.97 -3.68
N SER A 94 -2.38 15.56 -2.64
CA SER A 94 -1.71 15.97 -1.40
C SER A 94 -1.75 14.89 -0.30
N TRP A 95 -1.85 13.61 -0.67
CA TRP A 95 -1.93 12.49 0.28
C TRP A 95 -0.89 12.55 1.40
N PRO A 96 0.41 12.84 1.15
CA PRO A 96 1.39 12.90 2.23
C PRO A 96 1.11 13.99 3.27
N GLN A 97 0.62 15.16 2.82
CA GLN A 97 0.21 16.24 3.71
C GLN A 97 -1.06 15.84 4.47
N ASN A 98 -2.05 15.27 3.78
CA ASN A 98 -3.30 14.84 4.40
C ASN A 98 -3.05 13.82 5.52
N VAL A 99 -2.20 12.82 5.27
CA VAL A 99 -1.83 11.82 6.29
C VAL A 99 -1.09 12.46 7.47
N ARG A 100 -0.15 13.37 7.21
CA ARG A 100 0.59 14.07 8.27
C ARG A 100 -0.33 14.91 9.15
N ASP A 101 -1.28 15.60 8.54
CA ASP A 101 -2.14 16.59 9.19
C ASP A 101 -3.47 15.98 9.67
N GLY A 102 -3.63 14.66 9.56
CA GLY A 102 -4.85 13.95 9.95
C GLY A 102 -6.09 14.34 9.15
N GLN A 103 -5.92 14.81 7.91
CA GLN A 103 -7.02 15.19 7.03
C GLN A 103 -7.73 13.96 6.46
N PRO A 104 -9.04 14.07 6.15
CA PRO A 104 -9.78 12.97 5.53
C PRO A 104 -9.17 12.53 4.19
N ILE A 105 -9.13 11.22 3.97
CA ILE A 105 -8.75 10.62 2.68
C ILE A 105 -10.01 10.38 1.86
N GLN A 106 -10.01 10.90 0.64
CA GLN A 106 -11.09 10.68 -0.31
C GLN A 106 -11.04 9.24 -0.86
N PRO A 107 -12.21 8.62 -1.10
CA PRO A 107 -12.27 7.33 -1.77
C PRO A 107 -11.72 7.44 -3.19
N PHE A 108 -11.16 6.34 -3.69
CA PHE A 108 -10.79 6.25 -5.09
C PHE A 108 -12.02 5.92 -5.94
N LEU A 109 -12.21 6.67 -7.02
CA LEU A 109 -13.22 6.39 -8.05
C LEU A 109 -12.51 6.12 -9.36
N GLU A 110 -12.99 5.15 -10.14
CA GLU A 110 -12.44 4.80 -11.46
C GLU A 110 -12.49 5.99 -12.44
N SER A 111 -13.50 6.86 -12.31
CA SER A 111 -13.59 8.11 -13.08
C SER A 111 -12.40 9.04 -12.88
N ALA A 112 -11.68 8.93 -11.75
CA ALA A 112 -10.45 9.69 -11.52
C ALA A 112 -9.33 9.28 -12.48
N LEU A 113 -9.37 8.09 -13.10
CA LEU A 113 -8.39 7.69 -14.11
C LEU A 113 -8.56 8.45 -15.43
N ALA A 114 -9.74 9.04 -15.67
CA ALA A 114 -10.02 9.81 -16.87
C ALA A 114 -9.60 11.29 -16.76
N GLN A 115 -9.11 11.72 -15.60
CA GLN A 115 -8.75 13.11 -15.32
C GLN A 115 -7.35 13.15 -14.69
N LEU A 116 -6.46 14.02 -15.19
CA LEU A 116 -5.27 14.41 -14.45
C LEU A 116 -5.53 15.81 -13.89
N SER A 117 -5.68 15.90 -12.57
CA SER A 117 -5.77 17.15 -11.82
C SER A 117 -4.40 17.59 -11.31
#